data_AF-A0A955PN38-F1
#
_entry.id   AF-A0A955PN38-F1
#
_cell.length_a   1.000
_cell.length_b   1.000
_cell.length_c   1.000
_cell.angle_alpha   90.00
_cell.angle_beta   90.00
_cell.angle_gamma   90.00
#
_symmetry.space_group_name_H-M   'P 1'
#
loop_
_entity.id
_entity.type
_entity.pdbx_description
1 polymer ?
#
loop_
_entity_poly.entity_id
_entity_poly.type
_entity_poly.pdbx_seq_one_letter_code
_entity_poly.pdbx_strand_id
1 'polypeptide(L)'
;MILDRHHPIANLLWSISLFLIAYRCDAQWMEQTIELKSGWNSVYLEVEPFPAECSIQLLGLPVESVATYDPNSSPVEFIEDPSNLVPELPDWRFYFPKNDPRSFATNLYVFQAATPYLIKCSAPATWKVVGRPLHIPQNWKPNSYNLVGFPVDPDNPPTVESWFAPSTAHSPIDFWRLDSAGVWQKVNAVSTTTIEPGVAYWVYSNGESDYQGPLDIALPQGTELNYERGLVEQAIEVSNVSALSRSVTVRALNSTSPPDPTLPIKGGEVPLTYYGRKDSGQNTQFGFFDLPETVQIEPGELTPHLFQLAVDRTRMKDAPASAVFQSILEIKDDHGYRKRIGVLSRGRARDVEENAAKGVEGTADPATGLWVGSVSLNLVNDANLIPTTYTPTASPFEFRVMMHVGADGSVRLLNEAIQLWRDGTTKPDPNNPEIQIVDTPGRSVLLTPPVPPSLMGQVGTVLKPGTLRDGRPFARRISTAAYSLHDENGQPIAPEMTREGNFGEDGGKVQILLTIHDNDPVNPFHHQFHPQHRYLEPGEPGPDWTILWNMTFQFTSDPQDGLPAVGFGDTLVGG
;
A
#
# COMPACT_ATOMS: atom_id res chain seq x y z
N MET A 1 74.17 -4.35 25.12
CA MET A 1 73.98 -5.78 24.80
C MET A 1 72.61 -5.91 24.16
N ILE A 2 72.56 -6.03 22.82
CA ILE A 2 71.47 -6.62 22.00
C ILE A 2 70.10 -5.88 22.10
N LEU A 3 69.41 -5.42 21.06
CA LEU A 3 69.59 -5.28 19.61
C LEU A 3 68.36 -4.47 19.12
N ASP A 4 68.54 -3.63 18.10
CA ASP A 4 67.61 -3.08 17.09
C ASP A 4 66.08 -3.06 17.31
N ARG A 5 65.45 -1.94 16.94
CA ARG A 5 64.75 -1.80 15.63
C ARG A 5 64.13 -0.41 15.39
N HIS A 6 64.67 0.27 14.37
CA HIS A 6 64.02 1.06 13.31
C HIS A 6 62.56 1.57 13.49
N HIS A 7 62.39 2.90 13.43
CA HIS A 7 61.35 3.54 12.59
C HIS A 7 61.80 3.43 11.11
N PRO A 8 60.93 3.43 10.06
CA PRO A 8 59.74 4.29 9.92
C PRO A 8 58.57 3.73 9.04
N ILE A 9 57.56 4.57 8.78
CA ILE A 9 56.54 4.48 7.70
C ILE A 9 55.51 3.35 7.81
N ALA A 10 54.32 3.66 8.35
CA ALA A 10 53.11 2.89 8.10
C ALA A 10 52.22 3.66 7.13
N ASN A 11 52.12 3.13 5.92
CA ASN A 11 51.25 3.58 4.84
C ASN A 11 49.78 3.50 5.30
N LEU A 12 49.12 4.65 5.29
CA LEU A 12 47.67 4.79 5.47
C LEU A 12 46.99 4.35 4.16
N LEU A 13 46.77 3.04 4.00
CA LEU A 13 45.91 2.51 2.94
C LEU A 13 44.45 2.74 3.35
N TRP A 14 43.84 3.80 2.79
CA TRP A 14 42.40 3.99 2.78
C TRP A 14 41.77 2.92 1.87
N SER A 15 41.35 1.79 2.44
CA SER A 15 40.41 0.90 1.78
C SER A 15 39.01 1.49 1.92
N ILE A 16 38.55 2.17 0.87
CA ILE A 16 37.17 2.61 0.68
C ILE A 16 36.32 1.34 0.51
N SER A 17 35.70 0.87 1.59
CA SER A 17 34.67 -0.16 1.53
C SER A 17 33.39 0.46 0.99
N LEU A 18 33.05 0.07 -0.24
CA LEU A 18 31.82 0.40 -0.94
C LEU A 18 30.63 -0.16 -0.13
N PHE A 19 29.86 0.71 0.53
CA PHE A 19 28.57 0.33 1.11
C PHE A 19 27.57 0.11 -0.04
N LEU A 20 27.46 -1.13 -0.52
CA LEU A 20 26.30 -1.59 -1.29
C LEU A 20 25.14 -1.82 -0.30
N ILE A 21 24.33 -0.79 -0.09
CA ILE A 21 23.00 -0.95 0.49
C ILE A 21 22.19 -1.70 -0.56
N ALA A 22 22.09 -3.03 -0.43
CA ALA A 22 21.18 -3.83 -1.23
C ALA A 22 19.76 -3.55 -0.73
N TYR A 23 19.08 -2.57 -1.34
CA TYR A 23 17.63 -2.47 -1.26
C TYR A 23 17.05 -3.79 -1.79
N ARG A 24 16.23 -4.48 -0.98
CA ARG A 24 15.44 -5.60 -1.51
C ARG A 24 14.48 -5.03 -2.54
N CYS A 25 14.75 -5.26 -3.81
CA CYS A 25 13.89 -4.88 -4.93
C CYS A 25 12.78 -5.93 -5.04
N ASP A 26 11.68 -5.68 -4.34
CA ASP A 26 10.44 -6.43 -4.55
C ASP A 26 9.65 -5.77 -5.71
N ALA A 27 8.88 -6.59 -6.43
CA ALA A 27 8.87 -6.66 -7.90
C ALA A 27 7.53 -6.31 -8.59
N GLN A 28 7.63 -5.56 -9.69
CA GLN A 28 6.57 -5.15 -10.64
C GLN A 28 7.30 -4.67 -11.90
N TRP A 29 7.17 -5.33 -13.04
CA TRP A 29 8.02 -5.05 -14.21
C TRP A 29 7.22 -4.54 -15.39
N MET A 30 7.72 -3.47 -16.00
CA MET A 30 7.20 -2.92 -17.24
C MET A 30 8.35 -2.57 -18.16
N GLU A 31 8.18 -2.80 -19.46
CA GLU A 31 9.07 -2.32 -20.51
C GLU A 31 8.62 -0.93 -20.97
N GLN A 32 9.54 0.04 -20.92
CA GLN A 32 9.45 1.33 -21.60
C GLN A 32 10.42 1.30 -22.78
N THR A 33 9.93 1.59 -23.99
CA THR A 33 10.76 1.69 -25.19
C THR A 33 10.95 3.15 -25.57
N ILE A 34 12.20 3.57 -25.80
CA ILE A 34 12.59 4.94 -26.13
C ILE A 34 13.41 4.93 -27.42
N GLU A 35 12.95 5.66 -28.42
CA GLU A 35 13.69 5.86 -29.67
C GLU A 35 14.66 7.04 -29.54
N LEU A 36 15.95 6.74 -29.43
CA LEU A 36 17.02 7.73 -29.36
C LEU A 36 17.45 8.16 -30.76
N LYS A 37 17.60 9.46 -30.95
CA LYS A 37 18.12 10.10 -32.15
C LYS A 37 19.60 10.43 -31.97
N SER A 38 20.32 10.61 -33.08
CA SER A 38 21.66 11.22 -33.03
C SER A 38 21.54 12.67 -32.51
N GLY A 39 22.49 13.10 -31.69
CA GLY A 39 22.43 14.38 -30.97
C GLY A 39 21.75 14.25 -29.61
N TRP A 40 21.16 15.36 -29.15
CA TRP A 40 20.51 15.43 -27.84
C TRP A 40 19.08 14.89 -27.88
N ASN A 41 18.73 14.09 -26.87
CA ASN A 41 17.40 13.56 -26.64
C ASN A 41 16.92 14.03 -25.25
N SER A 42 15.67 14.45 -25.17
CA SER A 42 15.01 14.77 -23.89
C SER A 42 14.08 13.63 -23.53
N VAL A 43 14.43 12.88 -22.49
CA VAL A 43 13.81 11.60 -22.14
C VAL A 43 13.22 11.70 -20.74
N TYR A 44 12.03 11.15 -20.54
CA TYR A 44 11.42 10.94 -19.24
C TYR A 44 11.27 9.45 -18.96
N LEU A 45 11.92 8.96 -17.90
CA LEU A 45 11.77 7.57 -17.47
C LEU A 45 10.57 7.47 -16.53
N GLU A 46 9.56 6.70 -16.93
CA GLU A 46 8.40 6.42 -16.07
C GLU A 46 8.69 5.29 -15.08
N VAL A 47 9.63 4.41 -15.43
CA VAL A 47 10.00 3.23 -14.66
C VAL A 47 11.39 3.37 -14.05
N GLU A 48 11.59 2.79 -12.87
CA GLU A 48 12.91 2.66 -12.26
C GLU A 48 13.61 1.44 -12.85
N PRO A 49 14.69 1.61 -13.64
CA PRO A 49 15.30 0.50 -14.35
C PRO A 49 15.93 -0.52 -13.40
N PHE A 50 15.95 -1.79 -13.81
CA PHE A 50 16.77 -2.81 -13.15
C PHE A 50 17.66 -3.56 -14.15
N PRO A 51 18.97 -3.66 -13.92
CA PRO A 51 19.75 -2.92 -12.91
C PRO A 51 19.70 -1.40 -13.16
N ALA A 52 19.76 -0.56 -12.13
CA ALA A 52 19.58 0.89 -12.30
C ALA A 52 20.84 1.59 -12.85
N GLU A 53 21.99 0.94 -12.81
CA GLU A 53 23.30 1.53 -13.12
C GLU A 53 23.38 2.01 -14.57
N CYS A 54 23.75 3.29 -14.75
CA CYS A 54 23.87 3.88 -16.09
C CYS A 54 24.85 3.11 -16.97
N SER A 55 25.96 2.60 -16.41
CA SER A 55 26.94 1.82 -17.18
C SER A 55 26.43 0.48 -17.67
N ILE A 56 25.40 -0.08 -17.04
CA ILE A 56 24.77 -1.34 -17.45
C ILE A 56 23.66 -1.04 -18.44
N GLN A 57 22.75 -0.13 -18.09
CA GLN A 57 21.60 0.24 -18.92
C GLN A 57 21.98 0.78 -20.30
N LEU A 58 23.13 1.46 -20.41
CA LEU A 58 23.58 2.09 -21.64
C LEU A 58 24.61 1.25 -22.40
N LEU A 59 24.90 0.03 -21.94
CA LEU A 59 25.88 -0.83 -22.58
C LEU A 59 25.46 -1.18 -24.02
N GLY A 60 26.34 -0.90 -24.98
CA GLY A 60 26.07 -1.15 -26.40
C GLY A 60 25.25 -0.08 -27.11
N LEU A 61 24.73 0.92 -26.39
CA LEU A 61 24.08 2.08 -26.99
C LEU A 61 25.12 3.14 -27.41
N PRO A 62 24.87 3.92 -28.48
CA PRO A 62 25.78 4.96 -28.98
C PRO A 62 25.73 6.24 -28.11
N VAL A 63 25.73 6.12 -26.78
CA VAL A 63 25.61 7.26 -25.85
C VAL A 63 26.97 7.90 -25.60
N GLU A 64 27.05 9.22 -25.75
CA GLU A 64 28.22 10.04 -25.47
C GLU A 64 28.19 10.60 -24.03
N SER A 65 27.01 11.02 -23.56
CA SER A 65 26.82 11.56 -22.21
C SER A 65 25.36 11.55 -21.81
N VAL A 66 25.09 11.44 -20.51
CA VAL A 66 23.77 11.63 -19.92
C VAL A 66 23.85 12.73 -18.87
N ALA A 67 22.82 13.56 -18.79
CA ALA A 67 22.67 14.55 -17.74
C ALA A 67 21.26 14.49 -17.13
N THR A 68 21.13 14.79 -15.84
CA THR A 68 19.84 15.03 -15.19
C THR A 68 19.91 16.29 -14.34
N TYR A 69 18.80 17.01 -14.30
CA TYR A 69 18.66 18.24 -13.53
C TYR A 69 18.14 17.90 -12.14
N ASP A 70 18.95 18.18 -11.12
CA ASP A 70 18.64 17.98 -9.71
C ASP A 70 18.70 19.31 -8.95
N PRO A 71 17.62 20.10 -9.00
CA PRO A 71 17.58 21.46 -8.48
C PRO A 71 17.69 21.58 -6.94
N ASN A 72 17.68 20.45 -6.22
CA ASN A 72 17.68 20.36 -4.76
C ASN A 72 18.98 19.76 -4.21
N SER A 73 19.98 19.50 -5.05
CA SER A 73 21.22 18.81 -4.65
C SER A 73 22.26 19.67 -3.93
N SER A 74 21.99 20.97 -3.70
CA SER A 74 22.86 21.83 -2.88
C SER A 74 22.13 22.45 -1.69
N PRO A 75 22.55 22.13 -0.45
CA PRO A 75 22.22 22.90 0.74
C PRO A 75 23.39 23.84 1.11
N VAL A 76 23.68 24.88 0.32
CA VAL A 76 24.57 25.98 0.74
C VAL A 76 24.09 27.32 0.17
N GLU A 77 23.11 27.94 0.82
CA GLU A 77 22.94 29.40 0.79
C GLU A 77 23.52 29.94 2.10
N PHE A 78 24.81 30.30 2.11
CA PHE A 78 25.43 31.37 2.91
C PHE A 78 26.91 31.44 2.53
N ILE A 79 27.29 32.42 1.70
CA ILE A 79 28.68 32.83 1.52
C ILE A 79 28.91 34.05 2.40
N GLU A 80 29.59 33.86 3.54
CA GLU A 80 30.13 34.94 4.38
C GLU A 80 31.46 35.52 3.84
N ASP A 81 32.05 34.95 2.77
CA ASP A 81 33.36 35.38 2.24
C ASP A 81 33.31 35.81 0.76
N PRO A 82 33.32 37.13 0.46
CA PRO A 82 33.30 37.66 -0.90
C PRO A 82 34.60 37.46 -1.70
N SER A 83 35.63 36.80 -1.13
CA SER A 83 36.91 36.57 -1.81
C SER A 83 37.06 35.19 -2.46
N ASN A 84 36.10 34.27 -2.28
CA ASN A 84 36.04 32.99 -2.98
C ASN A 84 34.66 32.78 -3.62
N LEU A 85 34.51 33.22 -4.86
CA LEU A 85 33.40 32.81 -5.73
C LEU A 85 33.79 31.47 -6.37
N VAL A 86 33.28 30.36 -5.84
CA VAL A 86 33.21 29.10 -6.58
C VAL A 86 31.87 29.08 -7.31
N PRO A 87 31.79 29.25 -8.64
CA PRO A 87 30.58 28.95 -9.38
C PRO A 87 30.56 27.45 -9.66
N GLU A 88 30.22 26.65 -8.66
CA GLU A 88 29.86 25.26 -8.91
C GLU A 88 28.38 25.24 -9.27
N LEU A 89 28.07 24.82 -10.51
CA LEU A 89 26.72 24.57 -11.03
C LEU A 89 26.12 23.38 -10.26
N PRO A 90 25.37 23.58 -9.16
CA PRO A 90 25.06 22.47 -8.26
C PRO A 90 23.94 21.59 -8.81
N ASP A 91 23.17 22.09 -9.78
CA ASP A 91 21.89 21.52 -10.16
C ASP A 91 21.97 20.41 -11.23
N TRP A 92 23.15 19.96 -11.63
CA TRP A 92 23.31 18.96 -12.70
C TRP A 92 24.16 17.76 -12.29
N ARG A 93 23.68 16.57 -12.62
CA ARG A 93 24.45 15.34 -12.54
C ARG A 93 24.72 14.78 -13.93
N PHE A 94 25.92 14.29 -14.16
CA PHE A 94 26.41 13.79 -15.44
C PHE A 94 26.93 12.35 -15.34
N TYR A 95 26.68 11.59 -16.39
CA TYR A 95 27.30 10.30 -16.66
C TYR A 95 28.05 10.37 -17.98
N PHE A 96 29.30 9.92 -17.98
CA PHE A 96 30.11 9.71 -19.16
C PHE A 96 30.54 8.23 -19.24
N PRO A 97 30.46 7.58 -20.41
CA PRO A 97 30.93 6.20 -20.57
C PRO A 97 32.39 6.04 -20.11
N LYS A 98 32.76 4.86 -19.60
CA LYS A 98 34.11 4.58 -19.06
C LYS A 98 35.26 4.88 -20.05
N ASN A 99 35.00 4.78 -21.35
CA ASN A 99 35.99 5.04 -22.40
C ASN A 99 36.04 6.52 -22.83
N ASP A 100 35.18 7.38 -22.28
CA ASP A 100 35.21 8.82 -22.53
C ASP A 100 36.28 9.49 -21.65
N PRO A 101 37.11 10.41 -22.21
CA PRO A 101 38.08 11.17 -21.43
C PRO A 101 37.49 11.96 -20.25
N ARG A 102 36.18 12.26 -20.26
CA ARG A 102 35.44 12.95 -19.21
C ARG A 102 34.83 12.01 -18.16
N SER A 103 35.07 10.71 -18.25
CA SER A 103 34.55 9.70 -17.30
C SER A 103 34.81 10.04 -15.83
N PHE A 104 35.92 10.70 -15.52
CA PHE A 104 36.27 11.18 -14.18
C PHE A 104 35.28 12.19 -13.58
N ALA A 105 34.49 12.88 -14.42
CA ALA A 105 33.48 13.86 -14.01
C ALA A 105 32.09 13.24 -13.78
N THR A 106 31.97 11.91 -13.86
CA THR A 106 30.70 11.21 -13.61
C THR A 106 30.28 11.36 -12.14
N ASN A 107 29.07 11.86 -11.92
CA ASN A 107 28.39 11.91 -10.61
C ASN A 107 26.93 11.43 -10.68
N LEU A 108 26.43 11.06 -11.86
CA LEU A 108 25.21 10.30 -12.09
C LEU A 108 25.58 8.82 -12.28
N TYR A 109 25.22 7.98 -11.33
CA TYR A 109 25.59 6.55 -11.36
C TYR A 109 24.41 5.62 -11.67
N VAL A 110 23.19 6.07 -11.37
CA VAL A 110 21.96 5.26 -11.50
C VAL A 110 20.83 6.08 -12.12
N PHE A 111 19.97 5.41 -12.87
CA PHE A 111 18.69 5.92 -13.33
C PHE A 111 17.61 5.74 -12.24
N GLN A 112 16.60 6.62 -12.25
CA GLN A 112 15.51 6.64 -11.29
C GLN A 112 14.16 6.73 -12.03
N ALA A 113 13.09 6.20 -11.41
CA ALA A 113 11.73 6.40 -11.91
C ALA A 113 11.34 7.88 -11.86
N ALA A 114 10.33 8.23 -12.66
CA ALA A 114 9.73 9.56 -12.73
C ALA A 114 10.78 10.69 -12.87
N THR A 115 11.89 10.41 -13.56
CA THR A 115 13.03 11.32 -13.64
C THR A 115 13.37 11.65 -15.09
N PRO A 116 13.59 12.94 -15.42
CA PRO A 116 13.99 13.34 -16.75
C PRO A 116 15.51 13.31 -16.94
N TYR A 117 15.93 12.98 -18.16
CA TYR A 117 17.32 12.86 -18.58
C TYR A 117 17.53 13.51 -19.95
N LEU A 118 18.68 14.16 -20.11
CA LEU A 118 19.21 14.57 -21.40
C LEU A 118 20.26 13.56 -21.83
N ILE A 119 20.01 12.86 -22.94
CA ILE A 119 20.88 11.80 -23.44
C ILE A 119 21.43 12.22 -24.79
N LYS A 120 22.76 12.37 -24.87
CA LYS A 120 23.45 12.66 -26.12
C LYS A 120 23.93 11.37 -26.77
N CYS A 121 23.55 11.14 -28.02
CA CYS A 121 23.94 9.96 -28.78
C CYS A 121 24.73 10.32 -30.05
N SER A 122 25.70 9.50 -30.43
CA SER A 122 26.43 9.66 -31.70
C SER A 122 25.62 9.17 -32.91
N ALA A 123 24.72 8.20 -32.70
CA ALA A 123 23.86 7.61 -33.72
C ALA A 123 22.47 7.28 -33.15
N PRO A 124 21.44 7.08 -33.98
CA PRO A 124 20.13 6.60 -33.52
C PRO A 124 20.20 5.19 -32.93
N ALA A 125 19.38 4.92 -31.92
CA ALA A 125 19.25 3.61 -31.30
C ALA A 125 17.92 3.46 -30.56
N THR A 126 17.45 2.23 -30.40
CA THR A 126 16.28 1.94 -29.55
C THR A 126 16.76 1.51 -28.18
N TRP A 127 16.35 2.24 -27.14
CA TRP A 127 16.62 1.89 -25.75
C TRP A 127 15.38 1.24 -25.13
N LYS A 128 15.53 -0.02 -24.71
CA LYS A 128 14.49 -0.76 -23.98
C LYS A 128 14.84 -0.80 -22.50
N VAL A 129 13.96 -0.26 -21.69
CA VAL A 129 14.12 -0.13 -20.25
C VAL A 129 13.10 -1.02 -19.58
N VAL A 130 13.54 -2.06 -18.88
CA VAL A 130 12.66 -2.85 -18.01
C VAL A 130 12.85 -2.35 -16.59
N GLY A 131 11.75 -1.96 -15.95
CA GLY A 131 11.80 -1.33 -14.63
C GLY A 131 10.47 -1.32 -13.90
N ARG A 132 10.50 -0.75 -12.69
CA ARG A 132 9.33 -0.68 -11.80
C ARG A 132 8.57 0.63 -11.98
N PRO A 133 7.26 0.61 -12.23
CA PRO A 133 6.45 1.83 -12.25
C PRO A 133 6.18 2.33 -10.82
N LEU A 134 6.83 3.43 -10.44
CA LEU A 134 6.70 4.02 -9.11
C LEU A 134 5.84 5.30 -9.15
N HIS A 135 4.96 5.45 -8.17
CA HIS A 135 4.27 6.70 -7.89
C HIS A 135 5.19 7.63 -7.08
N ILE A 136 5.94 8.47 -7.78
CA ILE A 136 6.73 9.56 -7.19
C ILE A 136 6.05 10.89 -7.57
N PRO A 137 5.66 11.73 -6.59
CA PRO A 137 5.14 13.06 -6.86
C PRO A 137 6.21 13.98 -7.46
N GLN A 138 5.80 14.84 -8.38
CA GLN A 138 6.63 15.90 -8.93
C GLN A 138 6.88 16.96 -7.86
N ASN A 139 8.16 17.26 -7.62
CA ASN A 139 8.59 18.38 -6.79
C ASN A 139 8.93 19.57 -7.69
N TRP A 140 8.19 20.68 -7.56
CA TRP A 140 8.39 21.89 -8.35
C TRP A 140 9.28 22.87 -7.60
N LYS A 141 10.40 23.27 -8.21
CA LYS A 141 11.19 24.41 -7.72
C LYS A 141 10.45 25.71 -8.04
N PRO A 142 10.06 26.49 -7.03
CA PRO A 142 9.29 27.71 -7.24
C PRO A 142 10.13 28.77 -7.95
N ASN A 143 9.47 29.60 -8.76
CA ASN A 143 10.07 30.72 -9.49
C ASN A 143 11.27 30.30 -10.37
N SER A 144 11.19 29.10 -10.96
CA SER A 144 12.28 28.53 -11.75
C SER A 144 11.75 27.64 -12.87
N TYR A 145 12.62 27.37 -13.84
CA TYR A 145 12.41 26.32 -14.81
C TYR A 145 12.71 24.96 -14.17
N ASN A 146 11.80 24.01 -14.42
CA ASN A 146 11.89 22.64 -13.98
C ASN A 146 11.96 21.75 -15.22
N LEU A 147 12.94 20.86 -15.29
CA LEU A 147 12.96 19.79 -16.28
C LEU A 147 12.06 18.69 -15.74
N VAL A 148 10.98 18.36 -16.45
CA VAL A 148 9.94 17.43 -15.98
C VAL A 148 9.41 16.61 -17.15
N GLY A 149 8.83 15.45 -16.86
CA GLY A 149 8.00 14.72 -17.82
C GLY A 149 6.66 14.36 -17.19
N PHE A 150 5.76 13.78 -17.98
CA PHE A 150 4.35 13.64 -17.59
C PHE A 150 3.83 12.23 -17.79
N PRO A 151 3.01 11.71 -16.85
CA PRO A 151 2.36 10.41 -16.97
C PRO A 151 1.13 10.55 -17.88
N VAL A 152 1.37 10.64 -19.19
CA VAL A 152 0.32 10.82 -20.20
C VAL A 152 -0.01 9.52 -20.92
N ASP A 153 -1.24 9.45 -21.42
CA ASP A 153 -1.72 8.37 -22.25
C ASP A 153 -1.10 8.45 -23.66
N PRO A 154 -0.38 7.43 -24.14
CA PRO A 154 0.16 7.42 -25.49
C PRO A 154 -0.91 7.42 -26.58
N ASP A 155 -2.10 6.88 -26.30
CA ASP A 155 -3.16 6.73 -27.30
C ASP A 155 -4.01 8.00 -27.46
N ASN A 156 -4.06 8.86 -26.44
CA ASN A 156 -4.81 10.10 -26.42
C ASN A 156 -4.05 11.20 -25.64
N PRO A 157 -2.88 11.68 -26.12
CA PRO A 157 -2.07 12.63 -25.37
C PRO A 157 -2.75 14.00 -25.23
N PRO A 158 -2.74 14.62 -24.04
CA PRO A 158 -3.34 15.93 -23.81
C PRO A 158 -2.53 17.04 -24.47
N THR A 159 -3.17 18.18 -24.75
CA THR A 159 -2.44 19.40 -25.16
C THR A 159 -1.75 20.04 -23.96
N VAL A 160 -0.70 20.82 -24.21
CA VAL A 160 0.00 21.56 -23.14
C VAL A 160 -0.99 22.46 -22.39
N GLU A 161 -1.87 23.15 -23.11
CA GLU A 161 -2.92 23.98 -22.53
C GLU A 161 -3.90 23.15 -21.69
N SER A 162 -4.43 22.04 -22.21
CA SER A 162 -5.42 21.25 -21.47
C SER A 162 -4.84 20.58 -20.23
N TRP A 163 -3.55 20.20 -20.28
CA TRP A 163 -2.83 19.68 -19.12
C TRP A 163 -2.70 20.76 -18.06
N PHE A 164 -2.11 21.91 -18.36
CA PHE A 164 -1.82 22.95 -17.35
C PHE A 164 -3.00 23.87 -17.00
N ALA A 165 -4.14 23.76 -17.68
CA ALA A 165 -5.33 24.58 -17.42
C ALA A 165 -5.73 24.71 -15.93
N PRO A 166 -5.65 23.65 -15.10
CA PRO A 166 -6.01 23.76 -13.69
C PRO A 166 -4.96 24.45 -12.80
N SER A 167 -3.73 24.63 -13.28
CA SER A 167 -2.61 25.08 -12.45
C SER A 167 -2.36 26.57 -12.59
N THR A 168 -2.66 27.32 -11.52
CA THR A 168 -2.41 28.77 -11.45
C THR A 168 -0.92 29.11 -11.43
N ALA A 169 -0.10 28.28 -10.78
CA ALA A 169 1.36 28.45 -10.73
C ALA A 169 2.03 28.31 -12.11
N HIS A 170 1.40 27.64 -13.06
CA HIS A 170 1.93 27.48 -14.42
C HIS A 170 1.31 28.47 -15.43
N SER A 171 0.59 29.48 -14.94
CA SER A 171 0.01 30.54 -15.78
C SER A 171 0.81 31.86 -15.66
N PRO A 172 1.19 32.51 -16.78
CA PRO A 172 1.09 32.03 -18.16
C PRO A 172 2.02 30.83 -18.43
N ILE A 173 1.59 29.93 -19.31
CA ILE A 173 2.36 28.72 -19.64
C ILE A 173 3.66 29.11 -20.35
N ASP A 174 4.80 28.84 -19.72
CA ASP A 174 6.13 28.92 -20.35
C ASP A 174 6.76 27.52 -20.44
N PHE A 175 6.62 26.94 -21.63
CA PHE A 175 6.90 25.53 -21.90
C PHE A 175 7.86 25.40 -23.09
N TRP A 176 8.93 24.64 -22.91
CA TRP A 176 9.96 24.44 -23.93
C TRP A 176 10.21 22.97 -24.20
N ARG A 177 10.41 22.65 -25.48
CA ARG A 177 10.72 21.30 -25.96
C ARG A 177 12.06 21.30 -26.69
N LEU A 178 12.73 20.16 -26.67
CA LEU A 178 13.92 19.94 -27.47
C LEU A 178 13.52 19.57 -28.90
N ASP A 179 14.02 20.31 -29.89
CA ASP A 179 13.78 19.99 -31.30
C ASP A 179 14.69 18.87 -31.83
N SER A 180 14.47 18.46 -33.08
CA SER A 180 15.27 17.41 -33.73
C SER A 180 16.72 17.80 -34.02
N ALA A 181 17.07 19.09 -33.93
CA ALA A 181 18.45 19.59 -34.05
C ALA A 181 19.16 19.64 -32.69
N GLY A 182 18.48 19.28 -31.60
CA GLY A 182 19.01 19.34 -30.24
C GLY A 182 19.03 20.77 -29.67
N VAL A 183 18.13 21.64 -30.14
CA VAL A 183 17.99 23.02 -29.67
C VAL A 183 16.66 23.16 -28.93
N TRP A 184 16.69 23.84 -27.78
CA TRP A 184 15.48 24.14 -27.02
C TRP A 184 14.65 25.22 -27.73
N GLN A 185 13.37 24.93 -27.95
CA GLN A 185 12.42 25.83 -28.57
C GLN A 185 11.21 26.06 -27.66
N LYS A 186 10.82 27.32 -27.50
CA LYS A 186 9.58 27.67 -26.80
C LYS A 186 8.38 27.20 -27.60
N VAL A 187 7.43 26.57 -26.91
CA VAL A 187 6.15 26.15 -27.50
C VAL A 187 5.18 27.32 -27.44
N ASN A 188 4.96 27.99 -28.58
CA ASN A 188 4.02 29.11 -28.67
C ASN A 188 2.56 28.67 -28.89
N ALA A 189 2.35 27.51 -29.54
CA ALA A 189 1.01 26.97 -29.83
C ALA A 189 0.62 25.90 -28.80
N VAL A 190 0.48 26.31 -27.52
CA VAL A 190 0.20 25.40 -26.40
C VAL A 190 -1.16 24.69 -26.50
N SER A 191 -2.13 25.28 -27.21
CA SER A 191 -3.46 24.72 -27.42
C SER A 191 -3.52 23.57 -28.43
N THR A 192 -2.53 23.43 -29.30
CA THR A 192 -2.46 22.37 -30.33
C THR A 192 -1.26 21.45 -30.19
N THR A 193 -0.28 21.80 -29.34
CA THR A 193 0.89 20.96 -29.09
C THR A 193 0.54 19.95 -28.01
N THR A 194 0.67 18.66 -28.32
CA THR A 194 0.44 17.56 -27.36
C THR A 194 1.67 17.28 -26.53
N ILE A 195 1.47 16.84 -25.28
CA ILE A 195 2.52 16.32 -24.43
C ILE A 195 2.79 14.86 -24.82
N GLU A 196 4.01 14.58 -25.26
CA GLU A 196 4.41 13.22 -25.67
C GLU A 196 4.85 12.37 -24.46
N PRO A 197 4.44 11.08 -24.39
CA PRO A 197 4.89 10.16 -23.35
C PRO A 197 6.39 9.88 -23.47
N GLY A 198 7.07 9.72 -22.33
CA GLY A 198 8.51 9.43 -22.30
C GLY A 198 9.42 10.59 -22.74
N VAL A 199 8.89 11.80 -22.94
CA VAL A 199 9.64 13.01 -23.29
C VAL A 199 9.65 13.98 -22.11
N ALA A 200 10.79 14.64 -21.89
CA ALA A 200 10.93 15.68 -20.87
C ALA A 200 10.94 17.10 -21.48
N TYR A 201 10.49 18.07 -20.69
CA TYR A 201 10.26 19.46 -21.09
C TYR A 201 10.74 20.41 -20.00
N TRP A 202 11.13 21.63 -20.39
CA TRP A 202 11.30 22.71 -19.41
C TRP A 202 10.00 23.44 -19.23
N VAL A 203 9.57 23.55 -17.97
CA VAL A 203 8.34 24.26 -17.60
C VAL A 203 8.65 25.22 -16.46
N TYR A 204 8.25 26.47 -16.61
CA TYR A 204 8.40 27.47 -15.56
C TYR A 204 7.26 27.36 -14.53
N SER A 205 7.61 27.38 -13.25
CA SER A 205 6.63 27.47 -12.15
C SER A 205 6.72 28.84 -11.47
N ASN A 206 5.60 29.55 -11.43
CA ASN A 206 5.44 30.87 -10.80
C ASN A 206 4.93 30.68 -9.36
N GLY A 207 5.85 30.75 -8.38
CA GLY A 207 5.58 30.39 -7.00
C GLY A 207 5.61 28.89 -6.73
N GLU A 208 5.16 28.49 -5.55
CA GLU A 208 5.06 27.10 -5.13
C GLU A 208 3.94 26.38 -5.89
N SER A 209 4.16 25.10 -6.20
CA SER A 209 3.19 24.27 -6.91
C SER A 209 3.23 22.84 -6.39
N ASP A 210 2.07 22.32 -6.02
CA ASP A 210 1.81 20.91 -5.73
C ASP A 210 1.20 20.17 -6.93
N TYR A 211 1.04 20.85 -8.06
CA TYR A 211 0.33 20.33 -9.23
C TYR A 211 0.95 19.04 -9.80
N GLN A 212 0.19 17.94 -9.76
CA GLN A 212 0.62 16.61 -10.25
C GLN A 212 0.06 16.25 -11.64
N GLY A 213 -0.85 17.07 -12.18
CA GLY A 213 -1.64 16.80 -13.38
C GLY A 213 -3.13 17.03 -13.14
N PRO A 214 -3.99 16.81 -14.15
CA PRO A 214 -5.43 17.03 -14.04
C PRO A 214 -6.14 16.06 -13.08
N LEU A 215 -5.50 14.93 -12.76
CA LEU A 215 -5.85 14.06 -11.65
C LEU A 215 -4.69 14.03 -10.66
N ASP A 216 -5.01 14.17 -9.38
CA ASP A 216 -4.08 13.92 -8.28
C ASP A 216 -4.35 12.54 -7.68
N ILE A 217 -3.29 11.79 -7.40
CA ILE A 217 -3.37 10.43 -6.88
C ILE A 217 -2.56 10.37 -5.61
N ALA A 218 -3.17 9.93 -4.51
CA ALA A 218 -2.47 9.66 -3.27
C ALA A 218 -2.54 8.16 -2.91
N LEU A 219 -1.38 7.65 -2.49
CA LEU A 219 -1.25 6.31 -1.92
C LEU A 219 -1.26 6.39 -0.40
N PRO A 220 -1.76 5.36 0.29
CA PRO A 220 -1.82 5.36 1.76
C PRO A 220 -0.41 5.28 2.36
N GLN A 221 0.54 4.67 1.64
CA GLN A 221 1.95 4.59 2.00
C GLN A 221 2.82 4.28 0.77
N GLY A 222 4.07 4.71 0.82
CA GLY A 222 5.09 4.36 -0.17
C GLY A 222 4.82 4.89 -1.58
N THR A 223 5.49 4.29 -2.56
CA THR A 223 5.41 4.66 -3.98
C THR A 223 4.74 3.57 -4.83
N GLU A 224 4.22 2.53 -4.19
CA GLU A 224 3.64 1.34 -4.80
C GLU A 224 2.64 0.67 -3.85
N LEU A 225 1.79 -0.21 -4.36
CA LEU A 225 0.86 -0.99 -3.55
C LEU A 225 1.49 -2.33 -3.16
N ASN A 226 2.05 -2.38 -1.95
CA ASN A 226 2.64 -3.60 -1.43
C ASN A 226 1.72 -4.27 -0.39
N TYR A 227 1.15 -5.42 -0.74
CA TYR A 227 0.27 -6.20 0.12
C TYR A 227 1.01 -7.26 0.96
N GLU A 228 2.28 -7.54 0.66
CA GLU A 228 3.09 -8.60 1.26
C GLU A 228 2.29 -9.90 1.47
N ARG A 229 2.49 -10.61 2.58
CA ARG A 229 1.72 -11.81 2.97
C ARG A 229 0.42 -11.49 3.71
N GLY A 230 0.35 -10.35 4.40
CA GLY A 230 -0.67 -10.11 5.44
C GLY A 230 -1.62 -8.95 5.19
N LEU A 231 -1.25 -7.99 4.33
CA LEU A 231 -2.13 -6.87 4.02
C LEU A 231 -3.12 -7.32 2.93
N VAL A 232 -4.41 -7.13 3.17
CA VAL A 232 -5.47 -7.63 2.27
C VAL A 232 -6.12 -6.49 1.49
N GLU A 233 -6.16 -5.30 2.07
CA GLU A 233 -6.83 -4.13 1.50
C GLU A 233 -5.94 -2.90 1.62
N GLN A 234 -5.96 -2.08 0.57
CA GLN A 234 -5.37 -0.74 0.52
C GLN A 234 -6.31 0.15 -0.26
N ALA A 235 -6.35 1.43 0.04
CA ALA A 235 -7.19 2.36 -0.68
C ALA A 235 -6.33 3.43 -1.35
N ILE A 236 -6.59 3.71 -2.61
CA ILE A 236 -6.00 4.84 -3.32
C ILE A 236 -7.00 5.97 -3.40
N GLU A 237 -6.50 7.19 -3.26
CA GLU A 237 -7.30 8.41 -3.39
C GLU A 237 -7.06 9.00 -4.78
N VAL A 238 -8.14 9.36 -5.46
CA VAL A 238 -8.10 10.02 -6.77
C VAL A 238 -8.93 11.29 -6.70
N SER A 239 -8.28 12.43 -6.93
CA SER A 239 -8.91 13.75 -6.92
C SER A 239 -8.92 14.34 -8.32
N ASN A 240 -10.08 14.79 -8.78
CA ASN A 240 -10.19 15.57 -10.01
C ASN A 240 -9.93 17.05 -9.70
N VAL A 241 -8.72 17.52 -10.02
CA VAL A 241 -8.33 18.92 -9.83
C VAL A 241 -8.65 19.78 -11.05
N SER A 242 -9.20 19.20 -12.12
CA SER A 242 -9.58 19.93 -13.33
C SER A 242 -10.93 20.63 -13.21
N ALA A 243 -11.28 21.44 -14.20
CA ALA A 243 -12.57 22.13 -14.27
C ALA A 243 -13.66 21.31 -14.99
N LEU A 244 -13.35 20.10 -15.47
CA LEU A 244 -14.26 19.24 -16.24
C LEU A 244 -14.50 17.94 -15.47
N SER A 245 -15.69 17.35 -15.63
CA SER A 245 -15.93 15.98 -15.17
C SER A 245 -15.00 15.02 -15.92
N ARG A 246 -14.45 14.03 -15.20
CA ARG A 246 -13.48 13.06 -15.72
C ARG A 246 -14.01 11.65 -15.57
N SER A 247 -13.97 10.89 -16.66
CA SER A 247 -14.22 9.46 -16.61
C SER A 247 -12.91 8.74 -16.28
N VAL A 248 -12.79 8.25 -15.05
CA VAL A 248 -11.56 7.60 -14.56
C VAL A 248 -11.73 6.09 -14.55
N THR A 249 -10.88 5.40 -15.30
CA THR A 249 -10.78 3.94 -15.34
C THR A 249 -9.59 3.46 -14.52
N VAL A 250 -9.85 2.51 -13.61
CA VAL A 250 -8.83 1.78 -12.86
C VAL A 250 -8.79 0.33 -13.36
N ARG A 251 -7.61 -0.17 -13.72
CA ARG A 251 -7.43 -1.54 -14.22
C ARG A 251 -6.13 -2.18 -13.77
N ALA A 252 -6.12 -3.50 -13.62
CA ALA A 252 -4.91 -4.28 -13.44
C ALA A 252 -4.33 -4.68 -14.80
N LEU A 253 -3.05 -4.41 -15.00
CA LEU A 253 -2.23 -4.84 -16.13
C LEU A 253 -1.24 -5.89 -15.67
N ASN A 254 -0.84 -6.74 -16.61
CA ASN A 254 0.14 -7.79 -16.33
C ASN A 254 1.53 -7.20 -16.11
N SER A 255 2.24 -7.68 -15.08
CA SER A 255 3.68 -7.45 -14.94
C SER A 255 4.44 -8.21 -16.04
N THR A 256 5.56 -7.72 -16.54
CA THR A 256 6.45 -8.54 -17.39
C THR A 256 7.28 -9.50 -16.53
N SER A 257 8.00 -10.42 -17.16
CA SER A 257 8.94 -11.28 -16.43
C SER A 257 10.09 -10.44 -15.86
N PRO A 258 10.64 -10.81 -14.67
CA PRO A 258 11.80 -10.14 -14.11
C PRO A 258 12.96 -10.09 -15.11
N PRO A 259 13.67 -8.94 -15.24
CA PRO A 259 14.77 -8.78 -16.19
C PRO A 259 16.03 -9.58 -15.81
N ASP A 260 16.13 -10.07 -14.57
CA ASP A 260 17.30 -10.80 -14.06
C ASP A 260 16.85 -12.04 -13.25
N PRO A 261 17.49 -13.22 -13.44
CA PRO A 261 17.13 -14.45 -12.73
C PRO A 261 17.44 -14.42 -11.21
N THR A 262 18.21 -13.45 -10.72
CA THR A 262 18.47 -13.25 -9.29
C THR A 262 17.30 -12.57 -8.56
N LEU A 263 16.36 -11.97 -9.30
CA LEU A 263 15.16 -11.36 -8.76
C LEU A 263 14.08 -12.39 -8.44
N PRO A 264 13.11 -12.07 -7.55
CA PRO A 264 12.03 -12.98 -7.23
C PRO A 264 11.25 -13.43 -8.46
N ILE A 265 11.01 -14.75 -8.56
CA ILE A 265 10.24 -15.37 -9.64
C ILE A 265 8.82 -14.78 -9.63
N LYS A 266 8.30 -14.44 -10.82
CA LYS A 266 6.90 -14.05 -10.97
C LYS A 266 5.99 -15.27 -10.80
N GLY A 267 5.20 -15.26 -9.72
CA GLY A 267 4.24 -16.32 -9.38
C GLY A 267 2.90 -16.22 -10.12
N GLY A 268 2.64 -15.08 -10.77
CA GLY A 268 1.39 -14.76 -11.45
C GLY A 268 1.07 -13.27 -11.29
N GLU A 269 -0.13 -12.87 -11.74
CA GLU A 269 -0.66 -11.53 -11.49
C GLU A 269 -1.25 -11.46 -10.08
N VAL A 270 -1.26 -10.28 -9.47
CA VAL A 270 -2.07 -10.00 -8.28
C VAL A 270 -3.56 -9.92 -8.69
N PRO A 271 -4.42 -10.88 -8.30
CA PRO A 271 -5.87 -10.78 -8.42
C PRO A 271 -6.42 -9.64 -7.54
N LEU A 272 -6.52 -8.45 -8.13
CA LEU A 272 -7.08 -7.26 -7.48
C LEU A 272 -8.58 -7.15 -7.72
N THR A 273 -9.30 -6.87 -6.65
CA THR A 273 -10.70 -6.45 -6.66
C THR A 273 -10.84 -5.05 -6.10
N TYR A 274 -11.96 -4.40 -6.35
CA TYR A 274 -12.33 -3.12 -5.72
C TYR A 274 -13.65 -3.25 -4.98
N TYR A 275 -13.79 -2.57 -3.85
CA TYR A 275 -15.08 -2.44 -3.18
C TYR A 275 -15.91 -1.37 -3.88
N GLY A 276 -17.13 -1.73 -4.28
CA GLY A 276 -17.99 -0.80 -5.01
C GLY A 276 -19.45 -1.18 -4.97
N ARG A 277 -20.21 -0.52 -5.83
CA ARG A 277 -21.63 -0.72 -6.05
C ARG A 277 -21.86 -1.11 -7.52
N LYS A 278 -22.57 -2.21 -7.77
CA LYS A 278 -23.07 -2.56 -9.11
C LYS A 278 -24.58 -2.58 -9.13
N ASP A 279 -25.15 -1.86 -10.10
CA ASP A 279 -26.59 -1.83 -10.36
C ASP A 279 -26.91 -2.73 -11.56
N SER A 280 -27.85 -3.65 -11.39
CA SER A 280 -28.38 -4.52 -12.45
C SER A 280 -29.91 -4.43 -12.46
N GLY A 281 -30.45 -3.51 -13.26
CA GLY A 281 -31.89 -3.23 -13.29
C GLY A 281 -32.34 -2.53 -12.00
N GLN A 282 -33.18 -3.18 -11.20
CA GLN A 282 -33.64 -2.69 -9.89
C GLN A 282 -32.80 -3.25 -8.72
N ASN A 283 -31.84 -4.13 -8.99
CA ASN A 283 -30.99 -4.73 -7.96
C ASN A 283 -29.69 -3.93 -7.83
N THR A 284 -29.37 -3.56 -6.59
CA THR A 284 -28.11 -2.93 -6.22
C THR A 284 -27.32 -3.88 -5.34
N GLN A 285 -26.08 -4.21 -5.75
CA GLN A 285 -25.16 -5.03 -4.98
C GLN A 285 -23.97 -4.18 -4.55
N PHE A 286 -23.57 -4.31 -3.28
CA PHE A 286 -22.31 -3.77 -2.77
C PHE A 286 -21.38 -4.93 -2.47
N GLY A 287 -20.10 -4.78 -2.80
CA GLY A 287 -19.13 -5.86 -2.57
C GLY A 287 -17.83 -5.64 -3.31
N PHE A 288 -16.97 -6.66 -3.26
CA PHE A 288 -15.73 -6.68 -4.02
C PHE A 288 -15.96 -7.23 -5.42
N PHE A 289 -15.56 -6.46 -6.43
CA PHE A 289 -15.69 -6.84 -7.82
C PHE A 289 -14.34 -6.82 -8.53
N ASP A 290 -14.20 -7.60 -9.59
CA ASP A 290 -13.01 -7.58 -10.42
C ASP A 290 -12.84 -6.24 -11.15
N LEU A 291 -11.59 -5.82 -11.29
CA LEU A 291 -11.18 -4.75 -12.19
C LEU A 291 -11.28 -5.23 -13.66
N PRO A 292 -11.50 -4.32 -14.64
CA PRO A 292 -11.49 -2.87 -14.52
C PRO A 292 -12.77 -2.28 -13.94
N GLU A 293 -12.65 -1.07 -13.39
CA GLU A 293 -13.79 -0.23 -13.03
C GLU A 293 -13.66 1.16 -13.66
N THR A 294 -14.79 1.78 -14.02
CA THR A 294 -14.82 3.18 -14.48
C THR A 294 -15.83 3.99 -13.70
N VAL A 295 -15.38 5.14 -13.16
CA VAL A 295 -16.18 6.05 -12.34
C VAL A 295 -16.11 7.46 -12.91
N GLN A 296 -17.21 8.21 -12.82
CA GLN A 296 -17.20 9.65 -13.09
C GLN A 296 -16.79 10.39 -11.82
N ILE A 297 -15.78 11.24 -11.91
CA ILE A 297 -15.33 12.09 -10.81
C ILE A 297 -15.56 13.55 -11.22
N GLU A 298 -16.43 14.23 -10.48
CA GLU A 298 -16.81 15.61 -10.78
C GLU A 298 -15.72 16.61 -10.34
N PRO A 299 -15.61 17.78 -10.99
CA PRO A 299 -14.64 18.79 -10.61
C PRO A 299 -14.99 19.45 -9.27
N GLY A 300 -13.98 19.75 -8.45
CA GLY A 300 -14.16 20.52 -7.20
C GLY A 300 -14.76 19.73 -6.02
N GLU A 301 -14.79 18.40 -6.10
CA GLU A 301 -15.09 17.56 -4.93
C GLU A 301 -14.04 17.79 -3.83
N LEU A 302 -14.50 18.14 -2.62
CA LEU A 302 -13.61 18.36 -1.47
C LEU A 302 -13.03 17.06 -0.90
N THR A 303 -13.66 15.93 -1.23
CA THR A 303 -13.26 14.60 -0.78
C THR A 303 -12.77 13.81 -1.99
N PRO A 304 -11.53 13.29 -1.97
CA PRO A 304 -11.05 12.41 -3.03
C PRO A 304 -11.95 11.19 -3.20
N HIS A 305 -12.05 10.67 -4.42
CA HIS A 305 -12.68 9.39 -4.67
C HIS A 305 -11.77 8.27 -4.16
N LEU A 306 -12.31 7.39 -3.31
CA LEU A 306 -11.55 6.31 -2.70
C LEU A 306 -11.77 5.00 -3.46
N PHE A 307 -10.75 4.49 -4.14
CA PHE A 307 -10.76 3.12 -4.66
C PHE A 307 -10.18 2.19 -3.60
N GLN A 308 -11.05 1.50 -2.85
CA GLN A 308 -10.66 0.46 -1.89
C GLN A 308 -10.35 -0.83 -2.65
N LEU A 309 -9.06 -1.17 -2.76
CA LEU A 309 -8.54 -2.30 -3.50
C LEU A 309 -8.18 -3.46 -2.57
N ALA A 310 -8.68 -4.66 -2.88
CA ALA A 310 -8.38 -5.87 -2.13
C ALA A 310 -7.65 -6.92 -2.98
N VAL A 311 -6.83 -7.74 -2.33
CA VAL A 311 -6.15 -8.87 -2.94
C VAL A 311 -6.92 -10.15 -2.66
N ASP A 312 -7.40 -10.81 -3.71
CA ASP A 312 -8.00 -12.14 -3.60
C ASP A 312 -6.95 -13.25 -3.69
N ARG A 313 -6.32 -13.55 -2.55
CA ARG A 313 -5.27 -14.58 -2.47
C ARG A 313 -5.77 -16.00 -2.78
N THR A 314 -7.09 -16.25 -2.78
CA THR A 314 -7.62 -17.58 -3.15
C THR A 314 -7.34 -17.90 -4.63
N ARG A 315 -7.18 -16.86 -5.46
CA ARG A 315 -6.80 -16.96 -6.88
C ARG A 315 -5.29 -17.02 -7.12
N MET A 316 -4.46 -16.89 -6.08
CA MET A 316 -3.00 -16.99 -6.14
C MET A 316 -2.52 -18.44 -5.98
N LYS A 317 -2.81 -19.28 -6.97
CA LYS A 317 -2.48 -20.72 -6.94
C LYS A 317 -1.17 -21.01 -7.68
N ASP A 318 -0.58 -22.18 -7.38
CA ASP A 318 0.45 -22.82 -8.21
C ASP A 318 1.78 -22.07 -8.40
N ALA A 319 2.21 -21.28 -7.41
CA ALA A 319 3.51 -20.60 -7.41
C ALA A 319 4.47 -21.14 -6.32
N PRO A 320 5.79 -21.24 -6.57
CA PRO A 320 6.78 -21.56 -5.55
C PRO A 320 6.71 -20.62 -4.33
N ALA A 321 7.12 -21.09 -3.14
CA ALA A 321 7.06 -20.27 -1.91
C ALA A 321 7.90 -18.98 -1.97
N SER A 322 8.95 -18.97 -2.80
CA SER A 322 9.81 -17.82 -3.10
C SER A 322 9.24 -16.87 -4.18
N ALA A 323 8.20 -17.29 -4.88
CA ALA A 323 7.60 -16.49 -5.93
C ALA A 323 6.74 -15.36 -5.37
N VAL A 324 6.65 -14.30 -6.15
CA VAL A 324 5.90 -13.08 -5.83
C VAL A 324 4.88 -12.86 -6.93
N PHE A 325 3.63 -12.55 -6.55
CA PHE A 325 2.59 -12.13 -7.48
C PHE A 325 2.74 -10.64 -7.75
N GLN A 326 2.70 -10.26 -9.02
CA GLN A 326 3.10 -8.93 -9.47
C GLN A 326 2.13 -8.47 -10.54
N SER A 327 1.57 -7.28 -10.39
CA SER A 327 0.70 -6.60 -11.37
C SER A 327 1.09 -5.13 -11.47
N ILE A 328 0.50 -4.42 -12.43
CA ILE A 328 0.58 -2.97 -12.53
C ILE A 328 -0.84 -2.42 -12.45
N LEU A 329 -1.12 -1.54 -11.50
CA LEU A 329 -2.35 -0.76 -11.49
C LEU A 329 -2.20 0.40 -12.46
N GLU A 330 -3.10 0.49 -13.44
CA GLU A 330 -3.21 1.65 -14.30
C GLU A 330 -4.47 2.45 -13.96
N ILE A 331 -4.28 3.75 -13.80
CA ILE A 331 -5.34 4.74 -13.58
C ILE A 331 -5.27 5.69 -14.77
N LYS A 332 -6.34 5.75 -15.55
CA LYS A 332 -6.41 6.50 -16.80
C LYS A 332 -7.71 7.30 -16.86
N ASP A 333 -7.67 8.51 -17.41
CA ASP A 333 -8.88 9.28 -17.70
C ASP A 333 -9.20 9.31 -19.20
N ASP A 334 -10.32 9.95 -19.53
CA ASP A 334 -10.79 10.18 -20.90
C ASP A 334 -10.14 11.38 -21.60
N HIS A 335 -9.20 12.07 -20.95
CA HIS A 335 -8.57 13.30 -21.42
C HIS A 335 -7.04 13.25 -21.45
N GLY A 336 -6.46 12.06 -21.38
CA GLY A 336 -5.05 11.81 -21.65
C GLY A 336 -4.14 11.70 -20.43
N TYR A 337 -4.69 11.70 -19.22
CA TYR A 337 -3.95 11.33 -18.02
C TYR A 337 -3.79 9.81 -17.92
N ARG A 338 -2.60 9.34 -17.54
CA ARG A 338 -2.35 7.91 -17.28
C ARG A 338 -1.24 7.70 -16.26
N LYS A 339 -1.56 7.24 -15.07
CA LYS A 339 -0.59 6.81 -14.06
C LYS A 339 -0.52 5.28 -13.98
N ARG A 340 0.70 4.76 -13.81
CA ARG A 340 0.95 3.35 -13.51
C ARG A 340 1.65 3.22 -12.17
N ILE A 341 1.22 2.23 -11.40
CA ILE A 341 1.69 1.98 -10.03
C ILE A 341 1.92 0.48 -9.90
N GLY A 342 3.08 0.09 -9.37
CA GLY A 342 3.35 -1.29 -9.03
C GLY A 342 2.37 -1.89 -8.02
N VAL A 343 1.95 -3.13 -8.21
CA VAL A 343 1.18 -3.90 -7.21
C VAL A 343 1.78 -5.27 -6.93
N LEU A 344 2.18 -5.47 -5.68
CA LEU A 344 2.86 -6.67 -5.22
C LEU A 344 2.07 -7.38 -4.14
N SER A 345 2.06 -8.71 -4.20
CA SER A 345 1.59 -9.56 -3.12
C SER A 345 2.40 -10.85 -3.07
N ARG A 346 2.53 -11.42 -1.88
CA ARG A 346 3.04 -12.78 -1.72
C ARG A 346 1.87 -13.74 -1.56
N GLY A 347 1.93 -14.84 -2.32
CA GLY A 347 1.02 -15.95 -2.15
C GLY A 347 1.11 -16.51 -0.73
N ARG A 348 0.07 -17.23 -0.30
CA ARG A 348 0.12 -18.01 0.94
C ARG A 348 1.23 -19.04 0.75
N ALA A 349 2.37 -18.91 1.43
CA ALA A 349 3.39 -19.95 1.34
C ALA A 349 2.76 -21.26 1.78
N ARG A 350 2.86 -22.31 0.96
CA ARG A 350 2.82 -23.67 1.49
C ARG A 350 4.13 -23.86 2.22
N ASP A 351 4.25 -23.35 3.44
CA ASP A 351 5.36 -23.70 4.34
C ASP A 351 5.10 -25.12 4.86
N VAL A 352 5.23 -26.09 3.96
CA VAL A 352 5.48 -27.48 4.31
C VAL A 352 6.78 -27.83 3.60
N GLU A 353 7.91 -27.38 4.16
CA GLU A 353 9.14 -28.18 4.21
C GLU A 353 10.35 -27.50 4.87
N GLU A 354 10.38 -26.18 5.11
CA GLU A 354 11.64 -25.53 5.58
C GLU A 354 11.58 -24.77 6.92
N ASN A 355 10.57 -25.03 7.76
CA ASN A 355 10.55 -24.57 9.17
C ASN A 355 10.30 -25.71 10.18
N ALA A 356 10.65 -26.95 9.81
CA ALA A 356 10.83 -28.03 10.78
C ALA A 356 12.14 -27.83 11.58
N ALA A 357 12.27 -26.69 12.27
CA ALA A 357 13.32 -26.47 13.25
C ALA A 357 12.84 -25.52 14.35
N LYS A 358 12.24 -26.15 15.37
CA LYS A 358 12.09 -25.71 16.76
C LYS A 358 11.04 -24.62 17.03
N GLY A 359 9.82 -25.09 17.33
CA GLY A 359 9.22 -24.68 18.60
C GLY A 359 7.74 -24.31 18.64
N VAL A 360 6.85 -24.96 17.87
CA VAL A 360 5.48 -25.31 18.31
C VAL A 360 5.07 -26.56 17.53
N GLU A 361 4.83 -27.69 18.20
CA GLU A 361 4.16 -28.84 17.57
C GLU A 361 2.69 -28.48 17.33
N GLY A 362 2.29 -28.39 16.07
CA GLY A 362 0.91 -28.17 15.63
C GLY A 362 0.85 -27.35 14.35
N THR A 363 0.26 -27.89 13.29
CA THR A 363 -0.17 -27.09 12.14
C THR A 363 -1.23 -26.11 12.65
N ALA A 364 -0.92 -24.81 12.69
CA ALA A 364 -1.85 -23.79 13.17
C ALA A 364 -3.16 -23.86 12.37
N ASP A 365 -4.30 -23.70 13.04
CA ASP A 365 -5.63 -23.73 12.40
C ASP A 365 -5.68 -22.68 11.28
N PRO A 366 -6.11 -23.04 10.06
CA PRO A 366 -6.16 -22.10 8.96
C PRO A 366 -7.06 -20.89 9.28
N ALA A 367 -8.08 -20.99 10.12
CA ALA A 367 -8.91 -19.83 10.45
C ALA A 367 -8.27 -18.87 11.46
N THR A 368 -7.01 -19.08 11.90
CA THR A 368 -6.34 -18.26 12.92
C THR A 368 -6.36 -16.77 12.57
N GLY A 369 -6.91 -15.95 13.47
CA GLY A 369 -6.99 -14.50 13.27
C GLY A 369 -8.21 -13.84 13.92
N LEU A 370 -8.36 -12.54 13.70
CA LEU A 370 -9.54 -11.77 14.07
C LEU A 370 -10.55 -11.75 12.93
N TRP A 371 -11.76 -12.19 13.23
CA TRP A 371 -12.92 -12.16 12.34
C TRP A 371 -13.87 -11.07 12.81
N VAL A 372 -14.29 -10.22 11.88
CA VAL A 372 -15.27 -9.15 12.13
C VAL A 372 -16.39 -9.32 11.12
N GLY A 373 -17.57 -9.69 11.60
CA GLY A 373 -18.77 -9.91 10.79
C GLY A 373 -19.89 -8.93 11.12
N SER A 374 -20.88 -8.86 10.24
CA SER A 374 -22.18 -8.22 10.49
C SER A 374 -23.24 -9.32 10.57
N VAL A 375 -24.14 -9.23 11.55
CA VAL A 375 -25.28 -10.11 11.74
C VAL A 375 -26.54 -9.32 11.41
N SER A 376 -27.45 -9.90 10.62
CA SER A 376 -28.76 -9.33 10.33
C SER A 376 -29.87 -10.21 10.89
N LEU A 377 -30.60 -9.72 11.89
CA LEU A 377 -31.77 -10.40 12.45
C LEU A 377 -33.02 -9.97 11.69
N ASN A 378 -33.51 -10.85 10.83
CA ASN A 378 -34.67 -10.59 9.96
C ASN A 378 -35.88 -11.51 10.26
N LEU A 379 -35.74 -12.43 11.21
CA LEU A 379 -36.71 -13.45 11.60
C LEU A 379 -36.78 -13.54 13.13
N VAL A 380 -37.99 -13.59 13.69
CA VAL A 380 -38.25 -13.68 15.14
C VAL A 380 -39.36 -14.69 15.45
N ASN A 381 -39.36 -15.25 16.65
CA ASN A 381 -40.46 -16.07 17.18
C ASN A 381 -41.08 -15.42 18.43
N ASP A 382 -42.31 -15.80 18.75
CA ASP A 382 -42.93 -15.44 20.03
C ASP A 382 -42.20 -16.18 21.17
N ALA A 383 -41.86 -15.44 22.24
CA ALA A 383 -41.17 -15.97 23.41
C ALA A 383 -41.94 -17.11 24.11
N ASN A 384 -43.25 -17.22 23.90
CA ASN A 384 -44.11 -18.24 24.49
C ASN A 384 -44.37 -19.46 23.59
N LEU A 385 -43.82 -19.50 22.38
CA LEU A 385 -44.04 -20.59 21.42
C LEU A 385 -42.76 -21.42 21.21
N ILE A 386 -42.93 -22.72 20.97
CA ILE A 386 -41.84 -23.64 20.62
C ILE A 386 -41.14 -23.10 19.36
N PRO A 387 -39.80 -23.02 19.32
CA PRO A 387 -39.03 -22.33 18.27
C PRO A 387 -38.97 -23.15 16.97
N THR A 388 -40.12 -23.38 16.34
CA THR A 388 -40.22 -24.07 15.04
C THR A 388 -40.86 -23.21 13.96
N THR A 389 -41.39 -22.03 14.31
CA THR A 389 -41.98 -21.09 13.36
C THR A 389 -41.39 -19.70 13.57
N TYR A 390 -40.70 -19.19 12.55
CA TYR A 390 -40.15 -17.83 12.55
C TYR A 390 -41.01 -16.91 11.68
N THR A 391 -41.18 -15.68 12.14
CA THR A 391 -41.93 -14.62 11.44
C THR A 391 -40.95 -13.51 11.03
N PRO A 392 -41.03 -13.00 9.79
CA PRO A 392 -40.21 -11.86 9.36
C PRO A 392 -40.42 -10.61 10.21
N THR A 393 -39.33 -9.93 10.53
CA THR A 393 -39.36 -8.59 11.15
C THR A 393 -39.76 -7.53 10.12
N ALA A 394 -40.45 -6.47 10.55
CA ALA A 394 -40.77 -5.34 9.68
C ALA A 394 -39.53 -4.58 9.16
N SER A 395 -38.42 -4.62 9.92
CA SER A 395 -37.12 -4.10 9.54
C SER A 395 -36.04 -4.96 10.21
N PRO A 396 -34.99 -5.39 9.48
CA PRO A 396 -33.91 -6.17 10.08
C PRO A 396 -33.14 -5.37 11.13
N PHE A 397 -32.73 -6.03 12.21
CA PHE A 397 -31.80 -5.46 13.19
C PHE A 397 -30.39 -5.95 12.90
N GLU A 398 -29.48 -5.02 12.60
CA GLU A 398 -28.11 -5.34 12.23
C GLU A 398 -27.11 -4.95 13.31
N PHE A 399 -26.14 -5.83 13.58
CA PHE A 399 -25.07 -5.54 14.51
C PHE A 399 -23.78 -6.29 14.20
N ARG A 400 -22.67 -5.73 14.67
CA ARG A 400 -21.33 -6.32 14.49
C ARG A 400 -21.09 -7.46 15.47
N VAL A 401 -20.49 -8.54 14.99
CA VAL A 401 -19.92 -9.63 15.79
C VAL A 401 -18.42 -9.71 15.54
N MET A 402 -17.65 -9.99 16.60
CA MET A 402 -16.21 -10.19 16.50
C MET A 402 -15.80 -11.51 17.15
N MET A 403 -14.98 -12.29 16.46
CA MET A 403 -14.45 -13.57 16.97
C MET A 403 -12.95 -13.62 16.76
N HIS A 404 -12.22 -14.26 17.67
CA HIS A 404 -10.80 -14.57 17.48
C HIS A 404 -10.60 -16.08 17.48
N VAL A 405 -9.99 -16.59 16.42
CA VAL A 405 -9.59 -17.99 16.30
C VAL A 405 -8.11 -18.10 16.67
N GLY A 406 -7.80 -18.89 17.69
CA GLY A 406 -6.44 -19.19 18.11
C GLY A 406 -5.73 -20.17 17.17
N ALA A 407 -4.40 -20.25 17.28
CA ALA A 407 -3.59 -21.20 16.50
C ALA A 407 -3.95 -22.66 16.76
N ASP A 408 -4.55 -22.95 17.91
CA ASP A 408 -5.10 -24.24 18.32
C ASP A 408 -6.55 -24.49 17.81
N GLY A 409 -7.13 -23.53 17.08
CA GLY A 409 -8.51 -23.57 16.60
C GLY A 409 -9.56 -23.17 17.64
N SER A 410 -9.15 -22.76 18.85
CA SER A 410 -10.08 -22.25 19.87
C SER A 410 -10.70 -20.93 19.43
N VAL A 411 -12.01 -20.79 19.58
CA VAL A 411 -12.75 -19.59 19.13
C VAL A 411 -13.19 -18.80 20.34
N ARG A 412 -12.88 -17.50 20.38
CA ARG A 412 -13.31 -16.61 21.47
C ARG A 412 -14.18 -15.49 20.93
N LEU A 413 -15.29 -15.21 21.61
CA LEU A 413 -16.12 -14.05 21.30
C LEU A 413 -15.44 -12.79 21.84
N LEU A 414 -15.44 -11.72 21.06
CA LEU A 414 -14.85 -10.43 21.43
C LEU A 414 -15.90 -9.32 21.29
N ASN A 415 -15.88 -8.34 22.19
CA ASN A 415 -16.63 -7.09 22.07
C ASN A 415 -15.74 -5.91 21.67
N GLU A 416 -14.43 -6.02 21.89
CA GLU A 416 -13.43 -5.07 21.41
C GLU A 416 -12.05 -5.70 21.19
N ALA A 417 -11.31 -5.14 20.23
CA ALA A 417 -9.92 -5.45 19.95
C ALA A 417 -9.18 -4.19 19.48
N ILE A 418 -7.94 -4.02 19.94
CA ILE A 418 -7.02 -2.97 19.51
C ILE A 418 -5.91 -3.63 18.70
N GLN A 419 -5.76 -3.24 17.45
CA GLN A 419 -4.68 -3.70 16.59
C GLN A 419 -3.45 -2.80 16.76
N LEU A 420 -2.33 -3.43 17.11
CA LEU A 420 -1.00 -2.86 17.24
C LEU A 420 -0.02 -3.60 16.34
N TRP A 421 1.18 -3.06 16.21
CA TRP A 421 2.29 -3.64 15.47
C TRP A 421 3.43 -4.00 16.42
N ARG A 422 4.06 -5.17 16.21
CA ARG A 422 5.32 -5.54 16.84
C ARG A 422 6.38 -5.66 15.77
N ASP A 423 7.49 -4.95 15.96
CA ASP A 423 8.63 -5.03 15.06
C ASP A 423 9.25 -6.44 15.07
N GLY A 424 9.81 -6.83 13.93
CA GLY A 424 10.54 -8.09 13.82
C GLY A 424 11.88 -8.05 14.56
N THR A 425 12.37 -9.22 14.96
CA THR A 425 13.72 -9.40 15.51
C THR A 425 14.64 -10.00 14.46
N THR A 426 15.94 -9.78 14.63
CA THR A 426 16.98 -10.40 13.81
C THR A 426 17.93 -11.22 14.68
N LYS A 427 18.55 -12.24 14.09
CA LYS A 427 19.64 -13.02 14.68
C LYS A 427 20.80 -13.14 13.68
N PRO A 428 22.04 -13.35 14.15
CA PRO A 428 23.16 -13.66 13.27
C PRO A 428 22.89 -14.91 12.41
N ASP A 429 23.25 -14.86 11.14
CA ASP A 429 23.17 -15.99 10.22
C ASP A 429 24.08 -17.13 10.72
N PRO A 430 23.59 -18.37 10.82
CA PRO A 430 24.39 -19.51 11.27
C PRO A 430 25.64 -19.77 10.41
N ASN A 431 25.61 -19.39 9.14
CA ASN A 431 26.68 -19.61 8.17
C ASN A 431 27.55 -18.37 7.98
N ASN A 432 27.07 -17.18 8.38
CA ASN A 432 27.86 -15.95 8.40
C ASN A 432 27.41 -15.01 9.54
N PRO A 433 28.04 -15.08 10.72
CA PRO A 433 27.64 -14.28 11.88
C PRO A 433 27.67 -12.75 11.70
N GLU A 434 28.27 -12.23 10.62
CA GLU A 434 28.26 -10.81 10.28
C GLU A 434 26.93 -10.36 9.62
N ILE A 435 26.11 -11.31 9.16
CA ILE A 435 24.81 -11.04 8.52
C ILE A 435 23.71 -11.27 9.55
N GLN A 436 22.81 -10.30 9.71
CA GLN A 436 21.61 -10.44 10.53
C GLN A 436 20.46 -10.96 9.65
N ILE A 437 19.96 -12.15 9.94
CA ILE A 437 18.76 -12.72 9.32
C ILE A 437 17.54 -12.47 10.21
N VAL A 438 16.35 -12.41 9.62
CA VAL A 438 15.11 -12.28 10.39
C VAL A 438 14.97 -13.50 11.29
N ASP A 439 14.85 -13.25 12.59
CA ASP A 439 14.58 -14.27 13.59
C ASP A 439 13.08 -14.44 13.75
N THR A 440 12.37 -13.34 14.02
CA THR A 440 10.91 -13.30 14.05
C THR A 440 10.44 -12.13 13.18
N PRO A 441 9.57 -12.36 12.17
CA PRO A 441 9.01 -11.27 11.36
C PRO A 441 8.18 -10.29 12.19
N GLY A 442 8.10 -9.04 11.72
CA GLY A 442 7.14 -8.08 12.27
C GLY A 442 5.71 -8.56 12.05
N ARG A 443 4.82 -8.32 13.01
CA ARG A 443 3.45 -8.83 12.98
C ARG A 443 2.46 -7.91 13.67
N SER A 444 1.21 -8.02 13.24
CA SER A 444 0.09 -7.44 13.99
C SER A 444 -0.09 -8.17 15.33
N VAL A 445 -0.40 -7.40 16.37
CA VAL A 445 -0.73 -7.90 17.70
C VAL A 445 -2.09 -7.32 18.08
N LEU A 446 -2.99 -8.18 18.50
CA LEU A 446 -4.30 -7.78 18.99
C LEU A 446 -4.26 -7.70 20.51
N LEU A 447 -4.67 -6.57 21.06
CA LEU A 447 -4.97 -6.44 22.48
C LEU A 447 -6.48 -6.47 22.67
N THR A 448 -6.92 -7.33 23.59
CA THR A 448 -8.29 -7.43 24.05
C THR A 448 -8.34 -7.01 25.53
N PRO A 449 -9.48 -6.57 26.06
CA PRO A 449 -9.55 -6.03 27.43
C PRO A 449 -9.08 -6.97 28.55
N PRO A 450 -9.17 -8.31 28.50
CA PRO A 450 -8.50 -9.18 29.48
C PRO A 450 -6.97 -9.26 29.29
N VAL A 451 -6.36 -8.25 28.66
CA VAL A 451 -4.91 -8.17 28.43
C VAL A 451 -4.15 -8.17 29.76
N PRO A 452 -3.14 -9.05 29.94
CA PRO A 452 -2.36 -9.05 31.16
C PRO A 452 -1.55 -7.75 31.30
N PRO A 453 -1.35 -7.23 32.53
CA PRO A 453 -0.59 -5.99 32.77
C PRO A 453 0.82 -6.00 32.17
N SER A 454 1.45 -7.18 32.08
CA SER A 454 2.77 -7.36 31.47
C SER A 454 2.80 -7.04 29.96
N LEU A 455 1.70 -7.30 29.24
CA LEU A 455 1.58 -6.98 27.83
C LEU A 455 1.15 -5.52 27.64
N MET A 456 0.34 -4.98 28.56
CA MET A 456 -0.01 -3.55 28.58
C MET A 456 1.24 -2.66 28.77
N GLY A 457 2.17 -3.07 29.64
CA GLY A 457 3.45 -2.36 29.84
C GLY A 457 4.38 -2.35 28.62
N GLN A 458 4.10 -3.16 27.60
CA GLN A 458 4.85 -3.17 26.33
C GLN A 458 4.30 -2.17 25.30
N VAL A 459 3.12 -1.60 25.52
CA VAL A 459 2.53 -0.59 24.64
C VAL A 459 3.37 0.69 24.67
N GLY A 460 3.71 1.19 23.49
CA GLY A 460 4.59 2.35 23.31
C GLY A 460 6.09 2.04 23.32
N THR A 461 6.49 0.80 23.67
CA THR A 461 7.89 0.36 23.61
C THR A 461 8.07 -0.70 22.53
N VAL A 462 7.59 -1.92 22.78
CA VAL A 462 7.69 -3.09 21.88
C VAL A 462 6.45 -3.21 21.00
N LEU A 463 5.28 -2.83 21.52
CA LEU A 463 4.03 -2.76 20.78
C LEU A 463 3.76 -1.32 20.36
N LYS A 464 3.87 -1.05 19.07
CA LYS A 464 3.72 0.28 18.48
C LYS A 464 2.39 0.40 17.75
N PRO A 465 1.83 1.61 17.60
CA PRO A 465 0.68 1.83 16.74
C PRO A 465 1.03 1.46 15.28
N GLY A 466 0.17 0.68 14.63
CA GLY A 466 0.42 0.12 13.29
C GLY A 466 0.02 1.02 12.12
N THR A 467 -0.49 2.22 12.39
CA THR A 467 -0.91 3.20 11.38
C THR A 467 -0.60 4.62 11.85
N LEU A 468 -0.55 5.58 10.92
CA LEU A 468 -0.42 7.00 11.19
C LEU A 468 -1.76 7.69 10.90
N ARG A 469 -2.19 8.58 11.80
CA ARG A 469 -3.31 9.50 11.58
C ARG A 469 -2.81 10.90 11.85
N ASP A 470 -2.86 11.78 10.85
CA ASP A 470 -2.38 13.17 10.94
C ASP A 470 -0.92 13.27 11.44
N GLY A 471 -0.05 12.38 10.94
CA GLY A 471 1.36 12.31 11.33
C GLY A 471 1.63 11.78 12.75
N ARG A 472 0.59 11.34 13.48
CA ARG A 472 0.71 10.76 14.82
C ARG A 472 0.47 9.24 14.79
N PRO A 473 1.27 8.45 15.53
CA PRO A 473 1.02 7.02 15.69
C PRO A 473 -0.38 6.76 16.25
N PHE A 474 -1.17 5.95 15.55
CA PHE A 474 -2.57 5.65 15.89
C PHE A 474 -2.83 4.15 15.94
N ALA A 475 -3.49 3.69 17.01
CA ALA A 475 -3.87 2.29 17.18
C ALA A 475 -5.31 2.10 16.73
N ARG A 476 -5.59 1.09 15.91
CA ARG A 476 -6.94 0.84 15.41
C ARG A 476 -7.74 0.06 16.45
N ARG A 477 -8.77 0.67 17.03
CA ARG A 477 -9.77 -0.03 17.85
C ARG A 477 -10.95 -0.46 16.99
N ILE A 478 -11.35 -1.72 17.13
CA ILE A 478 -12.56 -2.29 16.56
C ILE A 478 -13.42 -2.74 17.74
N SER A 479 -14.70 -2.39 17.74
CA SER A 479 -15.63 -2.75 18.82
C SER A 479 -17.04 -2.98 18.30
N THR A 480 -17.85 -3.65 19.11
CA THR A 480 -19.31 -3.75 18.94
C THR A 480 -20.01 -3.22 20.19
N ALA A 481 -21.22 -2.69 20.00
CA ALA A 481 -22.08 -2.21 21.09
C ALA A 481 -23.24 -3.18 21.37
N ALA A 482 -23.32 -4.32 20.66
CA ALA A 482 -24.43 -5.25 20.75
C ALA A 482 -24.45 -6.03 22.07
N TYR A 483 -23.27 -6.26 22.65
CA TYR A 483 -23.09 -7.00 23.89
C TYR A 483 -21.80 -6.54 24.58
N SER A 484 -21.78 -6.67 25.90
CA SER A 484 -20.59 -6.57 26.74
C SER A 484 -20.06 -7.97 27.04
N LEU A 485 -18.79 -8.04 27.44
CA LEU A 485 -18.17 -9.28 27.91
C LEU A 485 -17.54 -8.99 29.28
N HIS A 486 -18.36 -9.09 30.32
CA HIS A 486 -17.93 -8.98 31.71
C HIS A 486 -18.34 -10.21 32.51
N ASP A 487 -17.57 -10.52 33.56
CA ASP A 487 -18.00 -11.47 34.58
C ASP A 487 -19.00 -10.83 35.57
N GLU A 488 -19.46 -11.61 36.55
CA GLU A 488 -20.40 -11.18 37.60
C GLU A 488 -19.89 -9.98 38.44
N ASN A 489 -18.57 -9.75 38.44
CA ASN A 489 -17.90 -8.67 39.16
C ASN A 489 -17.61 -7.45 38.26
N GLY A 490 -18.10 -7.46 37.01
CA GLY A 490 -17.87 -6.39 36.04
C GLY A 490 -16.45 -6.38 35.44
N GLN A 491 -15.68 -7.46 35.58
CA GLN A 491 -14.33 -7.55 34.99
C GLN A 491 -14.40 -8.05 33.55
N PRO A 492 -13.61 -7.49 32.61
CA PRO A 492 -13.63 -7.94 31.22
C PRO A 492 -13.21 -9.39 31.04
N ILE A 493 -13.93 -10.10 30.18
CA ILE A 493 -13.66 -11.50 29.81
C ILE A 493 -13.60 -11.68 28.29
N ALA A 494 -12.98 -12.76 27.84
CA ALA A 494 -13.00 -13.21 26.44
C ALA A 494 -13.43 -14.68 26.41
N PRO A 495 -14.75 -14.96 26.52
CA PRO A 495 -15.26 -16.30 26.68
C PRO A 495 -15.00 -17.15 25.43
N GLU A 496 -14.63 -18.40 25.66
CA GLU A 496 -14.45 -19.39 24.62
C GLU A 496 -15.81 -19.92 24.14
N MET A 497 -15.96 -20.06 22.83
CA MET A 497 -17.16 -20.58 22.18
C MET A 497 -17.00 -22.09 21.98
N THR A 498 -18.09 -22.83 22.18
CA THR A 498 -18.15 -24.25 21.84
C THR A 498 -18.17 -24.41 20.32
N ARG A 499 -17.24 -25.19 19.78
CA ARG A 499 -17.12 -25.46 18.34
C ARG A 499 -17.58 -26.87 18.00
N GLU A 500 -18.41 -27.00 16.96
CA GLU A 500 -18.78 -28.26 16.31
C GLU A 500 -18.32 -28.19 14.84
N GLY A 501 -17.50 -29.13 14.38
CA GLY A 501 -16.92 -29.04 13.03
C GLY A 501 -15.82 -27.98 12.91
N ASN A 502 -15.48 -27.57 11.68
CA ASN A 502 -14.42 -26.59 11.44
C ASN A 502 -14.96 -25.16 11.33
N PHE A 503 -14.17 -24.19 11.81
CA PHE A 503 -14.55 -22.78 11.73
C PHE A 503 -14.60 -22.35 10.26
N GLY A 504 -15.74 -21.86 9.82
CA GLY A 504 -15.97 -21.41 8.45
C GLY A 504 -16.20 -22.51 7.40
N GLU A 505 -16.12 -23.80 7.77
CA GLU A 505 -16.52 -24.87 6.86
C GLU A 505 -18.03 -25.10 6.91
N ASP A 506 -18.60 -25.56 5.79
CA ASP A 506 -20.02 -25.84 5.67
C ASP A 506 -20.53 -26.79 6.75
N GLY A 507 -21.59 -26.39 7.45
CA GLY A 507 -22.17 -27.12 8.57
C GLY A 507 -21.38 -26.99 9.88
N GLY A 508 -20.22 -26.35 9.88
CA GLY A 508 -19.50 -25.98 11.10
C GLY A 508 -20.30 -25.00 11.95
N LYS A 509 -20.18 -25.09 13.27
CA LYS A 509 -20.90 -24.23 14.21
C LYS A 509 -20.00 -23.71 15.31
N VAL A 510 -20.25 -22.48 15.72
CA VAL A 510 -19.74 -21.93 16.99
C VAL A 510 -20.91 -21.44 17.83
N GLN A 511 -20.88 -21.80 19.10
CA GLN A 511 -21.99 -21.58 20.02
C GLN A 511 -21.49 -20.97 21.32
N ILE A 512 -22.29 -20.10 21.90
CA ILE A 512 -21.99 -19.51 23.20
C ILE A 512 -23.29 -19.18 23.94
N LEU A 513 -23.29 -19.46 25.23
CA LEU A 513 -24.27 -18.93 26.17
C LEU A 513 -23.64 -17.74 26.88
N LEU A 514 -24.05 -16.53 26.50
CA LEU A 514 -23.60 -15.30 27.14
C LEU A 514 -24.58 -14.91 28.24
N THR A 515 -24.06 -14.60 29.43
CA THR A 515 -24.83 -14.06 30.55
C THR A 515 -24.59 -12.56 30.61
N ILE A 516 -25.63 -11.77 30.37
CA ILE A 516 -25.63 -10.32 30.62
C ILE A 516 -26.26 -10.11 31.99
N HIS A 517 -25.43 -9.80 32.97
CA HIS A 517 -25.88 -9.60 34.34
C HIS A 517 -26.83 -8.40 34.46
N ASP A 518 -27.66 -8.41 35.48
CA ASP A 518 -28.63 -7.36 35.81
C ASP A 518 -27.98 -5.98 36.02
N ASN A 519 -26.73 -5.97 36.48
CA ASN A 519 -25.90 -4.79 36.68
C ASN A 519 -25.07 -4.36 35.45
N ASP A 520 -25.18 -5.06 34.32
CA ASP A 520 -24.36 -4.77 33.14
C ASP A 520 -24.82 -3.47 32.44
N PRO A 521 -23.92 -2.56 32.05
CA PRO A 521 -24.27 -1.28 31.44
C PRO A 521 -24.97 -1.38 30.08
N VAL A 522 -24.88 -2.51 29.36
CA VAL A 522 -25.61 -2.72 28.10
C VAL A 522 -26.87 -3.56 28.28
N ASN A 523 -27.23 -3.92 29.51
CA ASN A 523 -28.46 -4.63 29.79
C ASN A 523 -29.67 -3.72 29.48
N PRO A 524 -30.56 -4.09 28.53
CA PRO A 524 -31.71 -3.27 28.17
C PRO A 524 -32.74 -3.11 29.29
N PHE A 525 -32.67 -3.88 30.39
CA PHE A 525 -33.52 -3.69 31.56
C PHE A 525 -32.91 -2.75 32.61
N HIS A 526 -31.60 -2.43 32.49
CA HIS A 526 -30.89 -1.57 33.42
C HIS A 526 -31.23 -0.09 33.17
N HIS A 527 -32.20 0.42 33.94
CA HIS A 527 -32.82 1.72 33.70
C HIS A 527 -32.46 2.77 34.78
N GLN A 528 -31.17 3.09 34.91
CA GLN A 528 -30.66 4.03 35.93
C GLN A 528 -31.33 5.42 35.89
N PHE A 529 -31.76 5.89 34.72
CA PHE A 529 -32.27 7.24 34.49
C PHE A 529 -33.73 7.30 34.01
N HIS A 530 -34.44 6.16 33.89
CA HIS A 530 -35.81 6.17 33.35
C HIS A 530 -36.85 6.66 34.39
N PRO A 531 -37.66 7.69 34.11
CA PRO A 531 -38.53 8.33 35.11
C PRO A 531 -39.57 7.41 35.77
N GLN A 532 -39.99 6.33 35.10
CA GLN A 532 -41.03 5.41 35.59
C GLN A 532 -40.46 4.13 36.25
N HIS A 533 -39.17 3.85 36.09
CA HIS A 533 -38.50 2.62 36.54
C HIS A 533 -37.14 2.90 37.20
N ARG A 534 -36.93 4.14 37.69
CA ARG A 534 -35.73 4.55 38.41
C ARG A 534 -35.62 3.79 39.74
N TYR A 535 -34.41 3.40 40.12
CA TYR A 535 -34.14 2.91 41.47
C TYR A 535 -34.65 3.91 42.51
N LEU A 536 -35.56 3.44 43.37
CA LEU A 536 -36.19 4.29 44.39
C LEU A 536 -35.17 4.74 45.44
N GLU A 537 -34.19 3.88 45.78
CA GLU A 537 -33.02 4.19 46.62
C GLU A 537 -31.76 3.37 46.20
N PRO A 538 -30.53 3.79 46.55
CA PRO A 538 -29.32 3.00 46.31
C PRO A 538 -29.35 1.67 47.07
N GLY A 539 -29.38 0.54 46.34
CA GLY A 539 -29.33 -0.80 46.92
C GLY A 539 -30.67 -1.55 47.01
N GLU A 540 -31.78 -0.97 46.56
CA GLU A 540 -33.00 -1.75 46.31
C GLU A 540 -32.91 -2.47 44.96
N PRO A 541 -33.33 -3.76 44.86
CA PRO A 541 -33.31 -4.48 43.59
C PRO A 541 -34.28 -3.80 42.61
N GLY A 542 -33.73 -3.18 41.56
CA GLY A 542 -34.51 -2.63 40.46
C GLY A 542 -35.16 -3.74 39.61
N PRO A 543 -35.97 -3.39 38.60
CA PRO A 543 -36.55 -4.34 37.67
C PRO A 543 -35.52 -4.86 36.65
N ASP A 544 -34.30 -5.11 37.11
CA ASP A 544 -33.19 -5.57 36.30
C ASP A 544 -33.24 -7.09 36.24
N TRP A 545 -33.14 -7.65 35.03
CA TRP A 545 -33.15 -9.09 34.81
C TRP A 545 -31.83 -9.49 34.20
N THR A 546 -31.22 -10.56 34.73
CA THR A 546 -30.12 -11.22 34.04
C THR A 546 -30.64 -11.84 32.75
N ILE A 547 -30.00 -11.52 31.63
CA ILE A 547 -30.37 -12.02 30.31
C ILE A 547 -29.40 -13.12 29.89
N LEU A 548 -29.93 -14.22 29.37
CA LEU A 548 -29.15 -15.28 28.75
C LEU A 548 -29.29 -15.19 27.23
N TRP A 549 -28.18 -14.98 26.54
CA TRP A 549 -28.10 -15.00 25.08
C TRP A 549 -27.49 -16.33 24.64
N ASN A 550 -28.32 -17.20 24.07
CA ASN A 550 -27.85 -18.41 23.41
C ASN A 550 -27.63 -18.11 21.93
N MET A 551 -26.37 -17.88 21.56
CA MET A 551 -25.99 -17.56 20.18
C MET A 551 -25.41 -18.81 19.51
N THR A 552 -25.92 -19.15 18.34
CA THR A 552 -25.37 -20.19 17.47
C THR A 552 -25.11 -19.57 16.11
N PHE A 553 -23.86 -19.64 15.66
CA PHE A 553 -23.45 -19.27 14.31
C PHE A 553 -23.16 -20.58 13.57
N GLN A 554 -23.89 -20.83 12.49
CA GLN A 554 -23.68 -21.99 11.63
C GLN A 554 -23.12 -21.50 10.31
N PHE A 555 -21.98 -22.03 9.90
CA PHE A 555 -21.33 -21.66 8.64
C PHE A 555 -21.93 -22.46 7.48
N THR A 556 -21.99 -21.84 6.31
CA THR A 556 -22.51 -22.44 5.08
C THR A 556 -21.49 -22.36 3.95
N SER A 557 -21.45 -23.36 3.07
CA SER A 557 -20.60 -23.35 1.85
C SER A 557 -21.06 -22.33 0.81
N ASP A 558 -22.31 -21.88 0.89
CA ASP A 558 -22.86 -20.75 0.15
C ASP A 558 -22.91 -19.54 1.09
N PRO A 559 -22.05 -18.53 0.97
CA PRO A 559 -22.44 -17.20 1.41
C PRO A 559 -23.67 -16.80 0.61
N GLN A 560 -24.47 -15.83 1.11
CA GLN A 560 -25.58 -15.28 0.31
C GLN A 560 -25.14 -14.78 -1.09
N ASP A 561 -23.83 -14.68 -1.34
CA ASP A 561 -23.17 -14.30 -2.59
C ASP A 561 -22.40 -15.43 -3.36
N GLY A 562 -22.42 -16.72 -2.94
CA GLY A 562 -21.91 -17.87 -3.74
C GLY A 562 -20.38 -18.09 -3.86
N LEU A 563 -19.59 -17.91 -2.79
CA LEU A 563 -18.13 -18.19 -2.71
C LEU A 563 -17.82 -19.52 -1.99
N PRO A 564 -16.74 -20.25 -2.32
CA PRO A 564 -16.41 -21.54 -1.71
C PRO A 564 -15.92 -21.47 -0.25
N ALA A 565 -15.88 -22.62 0.42
CA ALA A 565 -15.56 -22.84 1.83
C ALA A 565 -14.20 -22.28 2.33
N VAL A 566 -14.15 -22.01 3.65
CA VAL A 566 -13.11 -21.23 4.33
C VAL A 566 -11.75 -21.92 4.45
N GLY A 567 -10.69 -21.14 4.24
CA GLY A 567 -9.30 -21.42 4.55
C GLY A 567 -8.53 -20.17 5.05
N PHE A 568 -7.22 -20.32 5.28
CA PHE A 568 -6.40 -19.30 5.97
C PHE A 568 -6.28 -17.99 5.22
N GLY A 569 -6.89 -16.92 5.72
CA GLY A 569 -6.88 -15.58 5.12
C GLY A 569 -8.08 -15.30 4.20
N ASP A 570 -9.18 -16.03 4.37
CA ASP A 570 -10.47 -15.67 3.81
C ASP A 570 -11.09 -14.54 4.67
N THR A 571 -11.80 -13.61 4.05
CA THR A 571 -12.36 -12.41 4.72
C THR A 571 -13.88 -12.36 4.70
N LEU A 572 -14.52 -13.37 4.10
CA LEU A 572 -15.96 -13.53 4.08
C LEU A 572 -16.29 -14.99 4.37
N VAL A 573 -17.20 -15.21 5.31
CA VAL A 573 -17.75 -16.53 5.61
C VAL A 573 -19.26 -16.38 5.60
N GLY A 574 -19.96 -17.25 4.86
CA GLY A 574 -21.41 -17.35 4.90
C GLY A 574 -21.89 -18.07 6.15
N GLY A 575 -23.01 -17.63 6.72
CA GLY A 575 -23.66 -18.31 7.84
C GLY A 575 -24.99 -17.69 8.24
#